data_AF-A0A0B4H7D6-F1
#
_entry.id   AF-A0A0B4H7D6-F1
#
_cell.length_a   1.000
_cell.length_b   1.000
_cell.length_c   1.000
_cell.angle_alpha   90.00
_cell.angle_beta   90.00
_cell.angle_gamma   90.00
#
_symmetry.space_group_name_H-M   'P 1'
#
loop_
_entity.id
_entity.type
_entity.pdbx_description
1 polymer ?
#
loop_
_entity_poly.entity_id
_entity_poly.type
_entity_poly.pdbx_seq_one_letter_code
_entity_poly.pdbx_strand_id
1 'polypeptide(L)'
;MLAVAHGYQLRARAAAYADPNTPNPKGSMCYSWGGDLLVVGIIANYAAVAADTFSSELGILSKSQPRLITSLTLRKVPRGTNGGVTLLGLAAGLFGSMVIVAASMVFLPACTPETAPTLGGGAPWTLAQRRVFMGGLVIWGALGSVLDSFLGGMFQRSVRDVRSGKIVEGEGGNRVLVSATSRAAPEAAVDGGDGGKAGADKQDGSAIDDQDEDDAKYNLRNKHRKPSFGDQRPSRVIESGWDLLDNNDVNFLMAAIMSVGAMGVASWYWGVPAESILSP
;
A
#
# COMPACT_ATOMS: atom_id res chain seq x y z
N MET A 1 6.58 -3.55 14.83
CA MET A 1 5.91 -3.80 16.12
C MET A 1 5.77 -5.29 16.44
N LEU A 2 5.22 -6.12 15.54
CA LEU A 2 5.01 -7.57 15.82
C LEU A 2 6.29 -8.33 16.18
N ALA A 3 7.40 -8.11 15.47
CA ALA A 3 8.68 -8.74 15.79
C ALA A 3 9.22 -8.35 17.17
N VAL A 4 8.97 -7.12 17.61
CA VAL A 4 9.37 -6.64 18.95
C VAL A 4 8.50 -7.33 20.02
N ALA A 5 7.19 -7.44 19.79
CA ALA A 5 6.28 -8.16 20.68
C ALA A 5 6.67 -9.64 20.81
N HIS A 6 7.00 -10.30 19.70
CA HIS A 6 7.45 -11.70 19.72
C HIS A 6 8.80 -11.86 20.42
N GLY A 7 9.73 -10.94 20.20
CA GLY A 7 11.01 -10.91 20.93
C GLY A 7 10.83 -10.71 22.43
N TYR A 8 9.87 -9.89 22.85
CA TYR A 8 9.50 -9.74 24.26
C TYR A 8 8.92 -11.03 24.85
N GLN A 9 8.01 -11.69 24.12
CA GLN A 9 7.43 -12.99 24.50
C GLN A 9 8.51 -14.06 24.69
N LEU A 10 9.43 -14.20 23.74
CA LEU A 10 10.56 -15.14 23.84
C LEU A 10 11.49 -14.81 25.02
N ARG A 11 11.77 -13.53 25.27
CA ARG A 11 12.61 -13.10 26.41
C ARG A 11 11.96 -13.41 27.75
N ALA A 12 10.66 -13.18 27.87
CA ALA A 12 9.91 -13.48 29.09
C ALA A 12 9.85 -14.99 29.36
N ARG A 13 9.64 -15.81 28.32
CA ARG A 13 9.74 -17.29 28.43
C ARG A 13 11.13 -17.72 28.87
N ALA A 14 12.17 -17.20 28.24
CA ALA A 14 13.55 -17.53 28.59
C ALA A 14 13.86 -17.21 30.07
N ALA A 15 13.36 -16.07 30.58
CA ALA A 15 13.50 -15.71 31.98
C ALA A 15 12.75 -16.69 32.91
N ALA A 16 11.53 -17.09 32.53
CA ALA A 16 10.74 -18.07 33.29
C ALA A 16 11.40 -19.46 33.34
N TYR A 17 12.07 -19.89 32.26
CA TYR A 17 12.84 -21.14 32.24
C TYR A 17 14.15 -21.07 33.04
N ALA A 18 14.72 -19.87 33.22
CA ALA A 18 15.94 -19.67 33.99
C ALA A 18 15.70 -19.53 35.50
N ASP A 19 14.49 -19.19 35.93
CA ASP A 19 14.14 -19.01 37.34
C ASP A 19 13.75 -20.35 37.99
N PRO A 20 14.54 -20.88 38.95
CA PRO A 20 14.22 -22.13 39.64
C PRO A 20 12.97 -22.04 40.53
N ASN A 21 12.48 -20.83 40.82
CA ASN A 21 11.29 -20.62 41.66
C ASN A 21 9.99 -20.54 40.84
N THR A 22 10.06 -20.53 39.51
CA THR A 22 8.87 -20.49 38.66
C THR A 22 8.34 -21.92 38.47
N PRO A 23 7.18 -22.29 39.05
CA PRO A 23 6.64 -23.63 38.90
C PRO A 23 6.07 -23.81 37.49
N ASN A 24 6.58 -24.82 36.75
CA ASN A 24 6.11 -25.24 35.43
C ASN A 24 5.99 -24.10 34.40
N PRO A 25 7.11 -23.49 33.97
CA PRO A 25 7.12 -22.49 32.91
C PRO A 25 6.48 -23.04 31.61
N LYS A 26 5.59 -22.23 31.01
CA LYS A 26 4.79 -22.58 29.83
C LYS A 26 5.35 -21.95 28.56
N GLY A 27 4.99 -22.52 27.41
CA GLY A 27 5.39 -22.05 26.09
C GLY A 27 6.52 -22.88 25.48
N SER A 28 6.90 -22.56 24.24
CA SER A 28 8.05 -23.18 23.59
C SER A 28 9.05 -22.12 23.14
N MET A 29 10.33 -22.49 23.16
CA MET A 29 11.44 -21.65 22.66
C MET A 29 11.70 -21.87 21.16
N CYS A 30 11.24 -23.01 20.63
CA CYS A 30 11.12 -23.28 19.21
C CYS A 30 9.67 -23.05 18.75
N TYR A 31 9.48 -22.82 17.46
CA TYR A 31 8.14 -22.64 16.90
C TYR A 31 7.46 -24.00 16.70
N SER A 32 6.47 -24.32 17.55
CA SER A 32 5.69 -25.55 17.47
C SER A 32 4.51 -25.43 16.51
N TRP A 33 3.92 -26.57 16.13
CA TRP A 33 2.63 -26.54 15.44
C TRP A 33 1.56 -25.93 16.35
N GLY A 34 0.79 -24.95 15.85
CA GLY A 34 -0.13 -24.18 16.70
C GLY A 34 0.57 -23.24 17.69
N GLY A 35 1.82 -22.86 17.40
CA GLY A 35 2.62 -21.97 18.24
C GLY A 35 2.18 -20.49 18.16
N ASP A 36 3.15 -19.60 18.35
CA ASP A 36 2.89 -18.17 18.52
C ASP A 36 2.19 -17.52 17.30
N LEU A 37 0.99 -16.99 17.52
CA LEU A 37 0.22 -16.27 16.50
C LEU A 37 1.00 -15.08 15.91
N LEU A 38 1.84 -14.42 16.72
CA LEU A 38 2.70 -13.31 16.27
C LEU A 38 3.60 -13.71 15.10
N VAL A 39 4.13 -14.93 15.08
CA VAL A 39 4.98 -15.43 13.98
C VAL A 39 4.17 -15.50 12.68
N VAL A 40 2.93 -16.01 12.75
CA VAL A 40 2.03 -16.05 11.59
C VAL A 40 1.77 -14.64 11.07
N GLY A 41 1.46 -13.70 11.97
CA GLY A 41 1.21 -12.31 11.61
C GLY A 41 2.43 -11.64 10.96
N ILE A 42 3.64 -11.91 11.45
CA ILE A 42 4.89 -11.40 10.87
C ILE A 42 5.09 -11.94 9.46
N ILE A 43 5.02 -13.26 9.27
CA ILE A 43 5.25 -13.87 7.96
C ILE A 43 4.18 -13.40 6.96
N ALA A 44 2.91 -13.38 7.36
CA ALA A 44 1.81 -12.92 6.52
C ALA A 44 1.98 -11.45 6.10
N ASN A 45 2.45 -10.57 6.99
CA ASN A 45 2.69 -9.17 6.68
C ASN A 45 3.75 -9.02 5.58
N TYR A 46 4.95 -9.59 5.80
CA TYR A 46 6.02 -9.52 4.81
C TYR A 46 5.66 -10.20 3.49
N ALA A 47 4.95 -11.33 3.55
CA ALA A 47 4.52 -12.04 2.35
C ALA A 47 3.50 -11.22 1.54
N ALA A 48 2.55 -10.56 2.20
CA ALA A 48 1.56 -9.70 1.55
C ALA A 48 2.20 -8.46 0.93
N VAL A 49 3.09 -7.78 1.65
CA VAL A 49 3.81 -6.60 1.13
C VAL A 49 4.71 -6.96 -0.05
N ALA A 50 5.40 -8.10 0.02
CA ALA A 50 6.23 -8.57 -1.09
C ALA A 50 5.38 -9.00 -2.31
N ALA A 51 4.24 -9.66 -2.07
CA ALA A 51 3.31 -10.02 -3.13
C ALA A 51 2.76 -8.78 -3.84
N ASP A 52 2.40 -7.76 -3.08
CA ASP A 52 1.92 -6.50 -3.64
C ASP A 52 2.99 -5.79 -4.47
N THR A 53 4.20 -5.65 -3.91
CA THR A 53 5.35 -5.04 -4.60
C THR A 53 5.66 -5.77 -5.91
N PHE A 54 5.72 -7.10 -5.89
CA PHE A 54 6.01 -7.87 -7.11
C PHE A 54 4.86 -7.77 -8.12
N SER A 55 3.62 -7.72 -7.64
CA SER A 55 2.43 -7.59 -8.48
C SER A 55 2.39 -6.26 -9.22
N SER A 56 2.73 -5.15 -8.56
CA SER A 56 2.75 -3.82 -9.18
C SER A 56 3.95 -3.63 -10.11
N GLU A 57 5.16 -3.96 -9.66
CA GLU A 57 6.42 -3.76 -10.40
C GLU A 57 6.54 -4.67 -11.62
N LEU A 58 6.15 -5.94 -11.52
CA LEU A 58 6.15 -6.84 -12.68
C LEU A 58 4.85 -6.71 -13.48
N GLY A 59 3.73 -6.37 -12.83
CA GLY A 59 2.44 -6.19 -13.50
C GLY A 59 2.44 -5.06 -14.53
N ILE A 60 3.22 -4.00 -14.32
CA ILE A 60 3.33 -2.90 -15.30
C ILE A 60 3.98 -3.35 -16.63
N LEU A 61 4.82 -4.39 -16.59
CA LEU A 61 5.46 -4.99 -17.76
C LEU A 61 4.49 -5.88 -18.56
N SER A 62 3.31 -6.17 -18.03
CA SER A 62 2.31 -7.00 -18.70
C SER A 62 1.86 -6.40 -20.03
N LYS A 63 1.94 -7.18 -21.11
CA LYS A 63 1.43 -6.81 -22.44
C LYS A 63 -0.10 -6.67 -22.44
N SER A 64 -0.79 -7.33 -21.51
CA SER A 64 -2.24 -7.26 -21.38
C SER A 64 -2.67 -5.95 -20.70
N GLN A 65 -3.82 -5.40 -21.13
CA GLN A 65 -4.40 -4.23 -20.46
C GLN A 65 -4.93 -4.62 -19.07
N PRO A 66 -4.61 -3.86 -18.01
CA PRO A 66 -5.14 -4.09 -16.68
C PRO A 66 -6.67 -3.98 -16.64
N ARG A 67 -7.28 -4.70 -15.69
CA ARG A 67 -8.72 -4.67 -15.43
C ARG A 67 -8.97 -4.12 -14.04
N LEU A 68 -9.90 -3.19 -13.91
CA LEU A 68 -10.22 -2.59 -12.61
C LEU A 68 -11.00 -3.57 -11.74
N ILE A 69 -10.44 -3.96 -10.59
CA ILE A 69 -11.02 -4.98 -9.70
C ILE A 69 -12.34 -4.54 -9.04
N THR A 70 -12.51 -3.23 -8.81
CA THR A 70 -13.72 -2.66 -8.19
C THR A 70 -14.88 -2.51 -9.18
N SER A 71 -14.64 -2.71 -10.48
CA SER A 71 -15.67 -2.66 -11.51
C SER A 71 -16.31 -4.05 -11.70
N LEU A 72 -17.62 -4.17 -11.51
CA LEU A 72 -18.38 -5.41 -11.74
C LEU A 72 -18.16 -6.02 -13.15
N THR A 73 -17.91 -5.18 -14.14
CA THR A 73 -17.65 -5.58 -15.53
C THR A 73 -16.17 -5.84 -15.84
N LEU A 74 -15.27 -5.71 -14.86
CA LEU A 74 -13.81 -5.79 -15.02
C LEU A 74 -13.32 -4.98 -16.24
N ARG A 75 -13.76 -3.72 -16.30
CA ARG A 75 -13.43 -2.81 -17.40
C ARG A 75 -11.93 -2.64 -17.54
N LYS A 76 -11.47 -2.52 -18.79
CA LYS A 76 -10.05 -2.26 -19.07
C LYS A 76 -9.71 -0.83 -18.69
N VAL A 77 -8.60 -0.65 -18.01
CA VAL A 77 -8.09 0.65 -17.57
C VAL A 77 -6.66 0.86 -18.06
N PRO A 78 -6.20 2.12 -18.17
CA PRO A 78 -4.81 2.40 -18.50
C PRO A 78 -3.83 1.76 -17.49
N ARG A 79 -2.60 1.48 -17.94
CA ARG A 79 -1.53 1.02 -17.04
C ARG A 79 -1.23 2.06 -15.96
N GLY A 80 -0.97 1.59 -14.74
CA GLY A 80 -0.76 2.44 -13.56
C GLY A 80 -2.06 2.94 -12.91
N THR A 81 -3.23 2.42 -13.29
CA THR A 81 -4.48 2.76 -12.58
C THR A 81 -4.54 2.00 -11.26
N ASN A 82 -4.79 2.70 -10.15
CA ASN A 82 -4.99 2.09 -8.84
C ASN A 82 -6.14 1.08 -8.88
N GLY A 83 -5.89 -0.13 -8.42
CA GLY A 83 -6.80 -1.27 -8.51
C GLY A 83 -6.89 -1.95 -9.87
N GLY A 84 -6.00 -1.61 -10.82
CA GLY A 84 -5.85 -2.32 -12.08
C GLY A 84 -5.05 -3.61 -11.91
N VAL A 85 -5.69 -4.76 -12.05
CA VAL A 85 -5.04 -6.07 -11.94
C VAL A 85 -4.72 -6.68 -13.31
N THR A 86 -3.61 -7.41 -13.40
CA THR A 86 -3.24 -8.22 -14.57
C THR A 86 -2.89 -9.64 -14.14
N LEU A 87 -3.06 -10.62 -15.03
CA LEU A 87 -2.72 -12.01 -14.74
C LEU A 87 -1.23 -12.19 -14.41
N LEU A 88 -0.36 -11.46 -15.11
CA LEU A 88 1.08 -11.47 -14.85
C LEU A 88 1.41 -10.85 -13.49
N GLY A 89 0.74 -9.75 -13.11
CA GLY A 89 0.88 -9.16 -11.78
C GLY A 89 0.45 -10.14 -10.68
N LEU A 90 -0.69 -10.82 -10.83
CA LEU A 90 -1.14 -11.84 -9.87
C LEU A 90 -0.15 -13.00 -9.75
N ALA A 91 0.40 -13.49 -10.86
CA ALA A 91 1.42 -14.54 -10.86
C ALA A 91 2.74 -14.07 -10.22
N ALA A 92 3.14 -12.83 -10.49
CA ALA A 92 4.30 -12.20 -9.86
C ALA A 92 4.11 -12.02 -8.35
N GLY A 93 2.92 -11.62 -7.92
CA GLY A 93 2.59 -11.50 -6.50
C GLY A 93 2.58 -12.85 -5.77
N LEU A 94 2.04 -13.89 -6.41
CA LEU A 94 2.15 -15.26 -5.89
C LEU A 94 3.61 -15.70 -5.73
N PHE A 95 4.46 -15.39 -6.71
CA PHE A 95 5.89 -15.67 -6.65
C PHE A 95 6.58 -14.89 -5.52
N GLY A 96 6.28 -13.60 -5.37
CA GLY A 96 6.79 -12.77 -4.26
C GLY A 96 6.42 -13.34 -2.89
N SER A 97 5.16 -13.72 -2.71
CA SER A 97 4.72 -14.39 -1.48
C SER A 97 5.43 -15.72 -1.25
N MET A 98 5.62 -16.52 -2.31
CA MET A 98 6.31 -17.82 -2.22
C MET A 98 7.75 -17.65 -1.75
N VAL A 99 8.47 -16.65 -2.25
CA VAL A 99 9.85 -16.37 -1.84
C VAL A 99 9.93 -16.05 -0.35
N ILE A 100 9.07 -15.16 0.16
CA ILE A 100 9.07 -14.79 1.58
C ILE A 100 8.70 -15.98 2.48
N VAL A 101 7.68 -16.75 2.11
CA VAL A 101 7.25 -17.91 2.91
C VAL A 101 8.31 -19.00 2.88
N ALA A 102 8.94 -19.27 1.74
CA ALA A 102 10.01 -20.25 1.63
C ALA A 102 11.23 -19.84 2.50
N ALA A 103 11.66 -18.58 2.41
CA ALA A 103 12.70 -18.04 3.28
C ALA A 103 12.32 -18.18 4.76
N SER A 104 11.08 -17.85 5.11
CA SER A 104 10.57 -18.01 6.47
C SER A 104 10.66 -19.47 6.94
N MET A 105 10.27 -20.45 6.14
CA MET A 105 10.37 -21.87 6.53
C MET A 105 11.81 -22.36 6.71
N VAL A 106 12.78 -21.76 6.00
CA VAL A 106 14.19 -22.12 6.14
C VAL A 106 14.79 -21.53 7.42
N PHE A 107 14.45 -20.28 7.75
CA PHE A 107 15.04 -19.56 8.88
C PHE A 107 14.24 -19.65 10.18
N LEU A 108 13.00 -20.16 10.15
CA LEU A 108 12.18 -20.31 11.34
C LEU A 108 12.67 -21.50 12.18
N PRO A 109 13.05 -21.29 13.46
CA PRO A 109 13.51 -22.36 14.34
C PRO A 109 12.32 -23.24 14.79
N ALA A 110 11.88 -24.15 13.92
CA ALA A 110 10.77 -25.05 14.19
C ALA A 110 11.17 -26.17 15.15
N CYS A 111 10.24 -26.59 16.02
CA CYS A 111 10.50 -27.70 16.93
C CYS A 111 10.72 -29.02 16.15
N THR A 112 11.78 -29.74 16.51
CA THR A 112 12.14 -31.06 15.99
C THR A 112 11.88 -32.15 17.03
N PRO A 113 11.84 -33.43 16.63
CA PRO A 113 11.70 -34.54 17.58
C PRO A 113 12.77 -34.54 18.67
N GLU A 114 13.98 -34.05 18.41
CA GLU A 114 15.03 -33.94 19.43
C GLU A 114 14.74 -32.84 20.46
N THR A 115 14.10 -31.75 20.05
CA THR A 115 13.72 -30.65 20.95
C THR A 115 12.46 -30.93 21.75
N ALA A 116 11.58 -31.81 21.28
CA ALA A 116 10.32 -32.16 21.94
C ALA A 116 10.44 -32.59 23.43
N PRO A 117 11.42 -33.43 23.83
CA PRO A 117 11.61 -33.80 25.23
C PRO A 117 12.36 -32.76 26.08
N THR A 118 12.86 -31.67 25.49
CA THR A 118 13.64 -30.67 26.22
C THR A 118 12.76 -29.64 26.94
N LEU A 119 13.31 -29.00 27.96
CA LEU A 119 12.62 -27.91 28.67
C LEU A 119 12.41 -26.73 27.70
N GLY A 120 11.15 -26.37 27.44
CA GLY A 120 10.78 -25.38 26.41
C GLY A 120 10.65 -25.97 24.99
N GLY A 121 10.66 -27.29 24.85
CA GLY A 121 10.30 -28.01 23.63
C GLY A 121 8.80 -27.93 23.33
N GLY A 122 8.43 -28.16 22.06
CA GLY A 122 7.05 -28.15 21.61
C GLY A 122 6.75 -29.26 20.60
N ALA A 123 5.48 -29.37 20.19
CA ALA A 123 5.06 -30.38 19.23
C ALA A 123 5.82 -30.25 17.90
N PRO A 124 6.51 -31.32 17.43
CA PRO A 124 7.29 -31.27 16.20
C PRO A 124 6.37 -31.23 14.99
N TRP A 125 6.86 -30.60 13.93
CA TRP A 125 6.10 -30.42 12.70
C TRP A 125 6.11 -31.69 11.85
N THR A 126 4.93 -32.18 11.49
CA THR A 126 4.81 -33.19 10.44
C THR A 126 5.00 -32.57 9.04
N LEU A 127 5.41 -33.38 8.06
CA LEU A 127 5.57 -32.91 6.68
C LEU A 127 4.26 -32.36 6.09
N ALA A 128 3.13 -32.97 6.42
CA ALA A 128 1.80 -32.52 6.00
C ALA A 128 1.48 -31.13 6.56
N GLN A 129 1.72 -30.92 7.86
CA GLN A 129 1.56 -29.63 8.54
C GLN A 129 2.44 -28.54 7.93
N ARG A 130 3.72 -28.84 7.62
CA ARG A 130 4.62 -27.89 6.94
C ARG A 130 4.02 -27.42 5.61
N ARG A 131 3.50 -28.36 4.81
CA ARG A 131 2.88 -28.07 3.50
C ARG A 131 1.60 -27.24 3.64
N VAL A 132 0.74 -27.56 4.61
CA VAL A 132 -0.49 -26.80 4.86
C VAL A 132 -0.17 -25.37 5.28
N PHE A 133 0.77 -25.18 6.21
CA PHE A 133 1.17 -23.85 6.67
C PHE A 133 1.83 -23.03 5.57
N MET A 134 2.78 -23.63 4.84
CA MET A 134 3.44 -22.98 3.71
C MET A 134 2.42 -22.60 2.62
N GLY A 135 1.59 -23.54 2.17
CA GLY A 135 0.58 -23.27 1.15
C GLY A 135 -0.45 -22.23 1.59
N GLY A 136 -0.92 -22.32 2.83
CA GLY A 136 -1.84 -21.34 3.42
C GLY A 136 -1.25 -19.94 3.45
N LEU A 137 -0.02 -19.77 3.91
CA LEU A 137 0.64 -18.46 3.96
C LEU A 137 0.99 -17.91 2.59
N VAL A 138 1.33 -18.75 1.61
CA VAL A 138 1.57 -18.30 0.23
C VAL A 138 0.29 -17.77 -0.40
N ILE A 139 -0.82 -18.49 -0.23
CA ILE A 139 -2.12 -18.04 -0.73
C ILE A 139 -2.53 -16.76 0.02
N TRP A 140 -2.37 -16.72 1.33
CA TRP A 140 -2.70 -15.56 2.15
C TRP A 140 -1.88 -14.32 1.74
N GLY A 141 -0.56 -14.46 1.55
CA GLY A 141 0.27 -13.37 1.08
C GLY A 141 -0.13 -12.90 -0.33
N ALA A 142 -0.40 -13.82 -1.25
CA ALA A 142 -0.89 -13.48 -2.60
C ALA A 142 -2.24 -12.76 -2.60
N LEU A 143 -3.14 -13.06 -1.64
CA LEU A 143 -4.38 -12.31 -1.45
C LEU A 143 -4.13 -10.86 -1.01
N GLY A 144 -2.95 -10.55 -0.45
CA GLY A 144 -2.56 -9.20 -0.06
C GLY A 144 -2.55 -8.23 -1.24
N SER A 145 -1.98 -8.62 -2.39
CA SER A 145 -1.97 -7.77 -3.59
C SER A 145 -3.36 -7.56 -4.21
N VAL A 146 -4.25 -8.54 -4.03
CA VAL A 146 -5.65 -8.45 -4.44
C VAL A 146 -6.39 -7.47 -3.54
N LEU A 147 -6.16 -7.56 -2.22
CA LEU A 147 -6.74 -6.63 -1.25
C LEU A 147 -6.22 -5.20 -1.49
N ASP A 148 -4.92 -5.05 -1.74
CA ASP A 148 -4.33 -3.75 -2.07
C ASP A 148 -5.00 -3.14 -3.30
N SER A 149 -5.11 -3.91 -4.39
CA SER A 149 -5.80 -3.47 -5.60
C SER A 149 -7.27 -3.09 -5.33
N PHE A 150 -7.95 -3.83 -4.44
CA PHE A 150 -9.33 -3.50 -4.08
C PHE A 150 -9.43 -2.19 -3.29
N LEU A 151 -8.59 -2.03 -2.26
CA LEU A 151 -8.54 -0.83 -1.43
C LEU A 151 -8.08 0.38 -2.25
N GLY A 152 -7.07 0.22 -3.10
CA GLY A 152 -6.58 1.26 -4.00
C GLY A 152 -7.62 1.68 -5.03
N GLY A 153 -8.30 0.72 -5.65
CA GLY A 153 -9.39 1.01 -6.59
C GLY A 153 -10.60 1.70 -5.95
N MET A 154 -10.79 1.55 -4.63
CA MET A 154 -11.90 2.16 -3.87
C MET A 154 -11.51 3.53 -3.29
N PHE A 155 -10.35 3.61 -2.64
CA PHE A 155 -9.96 4.72 -1.77
C PHE A 155 -8.83 5.60 -2.31
N GLN A 156 -8.18 5.23 -3.42
CA GLN A 156 -7.16 6.06 -4.05
C GLN A 156 -7.66 6.65 -5.36
N ARG A 157 -7.32 7.91 -5.59
CA ARG A 157 -7.65 8.62 -6.82
C ARG A 157 -6.62 8.34 -7.91
N SER A 158 -7.06 7.78 -9.04
CA SER A 158 -6.24 7.68 -10.26
C SER A 158 -6.52 8.86 -11.19
N VAL A 159 -5.47 9.60 -11.56
CA VAL A 159 -5.58 10.76 -12.46
C VAL A 159 -4.91 10.43 -13.79
N ARG A 160 -5.66 10.54 -14.88
CA ARG A 160 -5.16 10.35 -16.24
C ARG A 160 -4.84 11.69 -16.87
N ASP A 161 -3.65 11.82 -17.46
CA ASP A 161 -3.34 12.93 -18.35
C ASP A 161 -4.03 12.71 -19.70
N VAL A 162 -4.81 13.70 -20.14
CA VAL A 162 -5.61 13.63 -21.36
C VAL A 162 -4.72 13.62 -22.61
N ARG A 163 -3.51 14.17 -22.53
CA ARG A 163 -2.57 14.27 -23.67
C ARG A 163 -1.83 12.98 -23.91
N SER A 164 -1.18 12.43 -22.88
CA SER A 164 -0.42 11.18 -22.98
C SER A 164 -1.29 9.93 -22.85
N GLY A 165 -2.49 10.07 -22.28
CA GLY A 165 -3.36 8.95 -21.93
C GLY A 165 -2.83 8.09 -20.79
N LYS A 166 -1.71 8.49 -20.16
CA LYS A 166 -1.05 7.78 -19.05
C LYS A 166 -1.60 8.25 -17.70
N ILE A 167 -1.55 7.37 -16.72
CA ILE A 167 -1.83 7.75 -15.33
C ILE A 167 -0.63 8.55 -14.80
N VAL A 168 -0.94 9.61 -14.06
CA VAL A 168 0.04 10.47 -13.41
C VAL A 168 -0.14 10.31 -11.90
N GLU A 169 0.94 9.95 -11.22
CA GLU A 169 1.04 9.92 -9.77
C GLU A 169 1.89 11.10 -9.28
N GLY A 170 1.66 11.55 -8.05
CA GLY A 170 2.45 12.62 -7.46
C GLY A 170 3.75 12.06 -6.90
N GLU A 171 4.79 12.89 -6.88
CA GLU A 171 6.11 12.50 -6.42
C GLU A 171 6.07 11.98 -4.97
N GLY A 172 6.65 10.80 -4.73
CA GLY A 172 6.71 10.18 -3.41
C GLY A 172 5.37 9.62 -2.88
N GLY A 173 4.40 9.32 -3.76
CA GLY A 173 3.08 8.82 -3.35
C GLY A 173 2.09 9.94 -2.97
N ASN A 174 2.46 11.20 -3.18
CA ASN A 174 1.61 12.35 -2.88
C ASN A 174 0.49 12.53 -3.91
N ARG A 175 -0.56 13.24 -3.49
CA ARG A 175 -1.75 13.49 -4.31
C ARG A 175 -1.45 14.44 -5.46
N VAL A 176 -1.95 14.11 -6.65
CA VAL A 176 -1.84 14.99 -7.83
C VAL A 176 -2.95 16.03 -7.82
N LEU A 177 -2.57 17.31 -7.79
CA LEU A 177 -3.51 18.40 -7.99
C LEU A 177 -4.11 18.32 -9.41
N VAL A 178 -5.43 18.22 -9.47
CA VAL A 178 -6.22 18.31 -10.71
C VAL A 178 -6.76 19.73 -10.81
N SER A 179 -6.73 20.34 -12.00
CA SER A 179 -7.34 21.66 -12.22
C SER A 179 -8.78 21.62 -11.74
N ALA A 180 -9.11 22.47 -10.77
CA ALA A 180 -10.46 22.60 -10.25
C ALA A 180 -11.42 22.90 -11.41
N THR A 181 -12.32 21.97 -11.73
CA THR A 181 -13.59 22.38 -12.30
C THR A 181 -14.25 23.24 -11.24
N SER A 182 -14.48 24.51 -11.55
CA SER A 182 -15.12 25.49 -10.69
C SER A 182 -16.48 24.97 -10.20
N ARG A 183 -16.50 24.25 -9.08
CA ARG A 183 -17.67 24.23 -8.21
C ARG A 183 -17.56 25.48 -7.36
N ALA A 184 -18.45 26.43 -7.66
CA ALA A 184 -18.60 27.67 -6.92
C ALA A 184 -18.67 27.34 -5.42
N ALA A 185 -17.63 27.71 -4.68
CA ALA A 185 -17.73 27.91 -3.25
C ALA A 185 -18.40 29.28 -3.03
N PRO A 186 -19.32 29.42 -2.05
CA PRO A 186 -20.00 30.67 -1.82
C PRO A 186 -18.99 31.72 -1.35
N GLU A 187 -19.18 32.94 -1.85
CA GLU A 187 -18.38 34.12 -1.53
C GLU A 187 -18.30 34.34 -0.02
N ALA A 188 -17.09 34.44 0.50
CA ALA A 188 -16.81 35.13 1.76
C ALA A 188 -16.07 36.43 1.40
N ALA A 189 -16.83 37.52 1.39
CA ALA A 189 -16.32 38.88 1.26
C ALA A 189 -15.87 39.39 2.64
N VAL A 190 -14.63 39.90 2.73
CA VAL A 190 -14.14 40.96 3.66
C VAL A 190 -12.81 41.45 3.04
N ASP A 191 -12.74 42.57 2.32
CA ASP A 191 -12.72 44.01 2.71
C ASP A 191 -11.30 44.58 2.97
N GLY A 192 -11.11 45.81 2.47
CA GLY A 192 -9.98 46.73 2.70
C GLY A 192 -8.89 46.66 1.63
N GLY A 193 -8.58 47.68 0.83
CA GLY A 193 -8.97 49.09 0.80
C GLY A 193 -7.85 49.87 0.06
N ASP A 194 -8.26 50.96 -0.60
CA ASP A 194 -7.42 52.09 -1.07
C ASP A 194 -6.52 51.85 -2.31
N GLY A 195 -6.42 52.71 -3.34
CA GLY A 195 -6.90 54.05 -3.60
C GLY A 195 -6.02 54.67 -4.71
N GLY A 196 -6.59 55.47 -5.63
CA GLY A 196 -5.86 56.40 -6.53
C GLY A 196 -5.61 55.92 -7.97
N LYS A 197 -6.40 56.40 -8.96
CA LYS A 197 -6.14 57.54 -9.90
C LYS A 197 -5.15 57.21 -11.05
N ALA A 198 -5.23 57.66 -12.30
CA ALA A 198 -6.22 58.31 -13.19
C ALA A 198 -5.50 58.55 -14.55
N GLY A 199 -6.22 58.63 -15.68
CA GLY A 199 -5.77 59.15 -17.00
C GLY A 199 -5.51 58.07 -18.08
N ALA A 200 -6.31 57.90 -19.14
CA ALA A 200 -6.48 58.74 -20.36
C ALA A 200 -5.13 58.93 -21.11
N ASP A 201 -4.93 58.69 -22.41
CA ASP A 201 -5.78 58.81 -23.59
C ASP A 201 -5.05 58.11 -24.80
N LYS A 202 -5.80 57.74 -25.87
CA LYS A 202 -5.49 57.65 -27.34
C LYS A 202 -4.06 57.34 -27.88
N GLN A 203 -3.80 56.84 -29.09
CA GLN A 203 -4.46 56.19 -30.23
C GLN A 203 -3.36 56.02 -31.31
N ASP A 204 -3.44 54.94 -32.11
CA ASP A 204 -2.94 54.77 -33.51
C ASP A 204 -1.49 54.36 -33.84
N GLY A 205 -1.38 53.48 -34.86
CA GLY A 205 -0.32 53.55 -35.88
C GLY A 205 0.77 52.47 -35.97
N SER A 206 0.57 51.50 -36.88
CA SER A 206 1.54 50.95 -37.86
C SER A 206 2.75 50.07 -37.45
N ALA A 207 3.09 49.16 -38.35
CA ALA A 207 4.02 48.04 -38.27
C ALA A 207 5.52 48.36 -38.55
N ILE A 208 6.37 47.40 -38.11
CA ILE A 208 7.60 46.81 -38.71
C ILE A 208 8.88 46.88 -37.83
N ASP A 209 9.39 45.66 -37.56
CA ASP A 209 10.72 45.09 -37.26
C ASP A 209 11.69 45.52 -36.14
N ASP A 210 12.12 44.44 -35.47
CA ASP A 210 13.43 44.03 -34.97
C ASP A 210 14.12 44.62 -33.72
N GLN A 211 14.29 43.68 -32.78
CA GLN A 211 15.42 43.41 -31.88
C GLN A 211 15.54 44.11 -30.52
N ASP A 212 15.70 43.22 -29.54
CA ASP A 212 16.47 43.30 -28.30
C ASP A 212 15.80 43.60 -26.94
N GLU A 213 16.09 42.63 -26.05
CA GLU A 213 16.29 42.70 -24.60
C GLU A 213 15.07 42.69 -23.65
N ASP A 214 14.81 41.47 -23.14
CA ASP A 214 14.83 41.13 -21.71
C ASP A 214 14.56 42.29 -20.72
N ASP A 215 13.33 42.38 -20.20
CA ASP A 215 13.08 42.13 -18.78
C ASP A 215 11.60 42.35 -18.39
N ALA A 216 11.21 41.72 -17.29
CA ALA A 216 9.91 41.86 -16.59
C ALA A 216 8.71 41.05 -17.12
N LYS A 217 8.92 39.76 -17.41
CA LYS A 217 7.85 38.74 -17.56
C LYS A 217 7.37 38.13 -16.23
N TYR A 218 7.26 38.93 -15.16
CA TYR A 218 6.71 38.47 -13.86
C TYR A 218 5.71 39.46 -13.26
N ASN A 219 4.64 39.75 -14.00
CA ASN A 219 3.46 40.41 -13.44
C ASN A 219 2.55 39.40 -12.74
N LEU A 220 2.65 39.31 -11.41
CA LEU A 220 1.86 38.46 -10.51
C LEU A 220 0.34 38.78 -10.50
N ARG A 221 -0.12 39.81 -11.23
CA ARG A 221 -1.54 40.25 -11.27
C ARG A 221 -2.38 39.67 -12.42
N ASN A 222 -1.82 38.87 -13.32
CA ASN A 222 -2.60 38.29 -14.42
C ASN A 222 -3.36 37.02 -13.99
N LYS A 223 -4.58 37.20 -13.47
CA LYS A 223 -5.50 36.12 -13.02
C LYS A 223 -6.14 35.30 -14.16
N HIS A 224 -5.66 35.45 -15.40
CA HIS A 224 -6.16 34.72 -16.57
C HIS A 224 -5.01 34.07 -17.34
N ARG A 225 -4.44 33.00 -16.78
CA ARG A 225 -3.53 32.12 -17.51
C ARG A 225 -4.35 31.34 -18.54
N LYS A 226 -4.47 31.86 -19.75
CA LYS A 226 -5.01 31.10 -20.88
C LYS A 226 -4.14 29.85 -21.08
N PRO A 227 -4.74 28.66 -21.30
CA PRO A 227 -3.97 27.46 -21.59
C PRO A 227 -3.14 27.70 -22.86
N SER A 228 -1.83 27.46 -22.77
CA SER A 228 -0.85 27.76 -23.83
C SER A 228 -1.04 26.97 -25.14
N PHE A 229 -2.12 26.20 -25.29
CA PHE A 229 -2.22 25.16 -26.31
C PHE A 229 -3.58 25.07 -27.04
N GLY A 230 -4.42 26.11 -26.99
CA GLY A 230 -5.61 26.21 -27.88
C GLY A 230 -6.78 25.26 -27.57
N ASP A 231 -6.54 24.13 -26.91
CA ASP A 231 -7.57 23.18 -26.51
C ASP A 231 -8.04 23.47 -25.09
N GLN A 232 -9.30 23.88 -24.92
CA GLN A 232 -9.92 24.16 -23.61
C GLN A 232 -10.16 22.89 -22.75
N ARG A 233 -9.54 21.75 -23.10
CA ARG A 233 -9.73 20.49 -22.37
C ARG A 233 -8.87 20.49 -21.11
N PRO A 234 -9.39 19.99 -19.97
CA PRO A 234 -8.58 19.84 -18.76
C PRO A 234 -7.39 18.93 -19.05
N SER A 235 -6.19 19.31 -18.59
CA SER A 235 -4.97 18.50 -18.80
C SER A 235 -5.01 17.17 -18.05
N ARG A 236 -5.78 17.10 -16.95
CA ARG A 236 -5.86 15.95 -16.05
C ARG A 236 -7.33 15.63 -15.74
N VAL A 237 -7.72 14.37 -15.86
CA VAL A 237 -9.08 13.87 -15.60
C VAL A 237 -9.03 12.72 -14.61
N ILE A 238 -10.03 12.62 -13.74
CA ILE A 238 -10.14 11.52 -12.78
C ILE A 238 -10.59 10.25 -13.52
N GLU A 239 -9.85 9.16 -13.38
CA GLU A 239 -10.17 7.87 -14.00
C GLU A 239 -10.96 6.94 -13.06
N SER A 240 -10.62 6.90 -11.76
CA SER A 240 -11.25 6.03 -10.76
C SER A 240 -10.91 6.40 -9.31
N GLY A 241 -11.71 5.85 -8.39
CA GLY A 241 -11.50 5.86 -6.93
C GLY A 241 -11.95 7.14 -6.21
N TRP A 242 -12.05 7.05 -4.88
CA TRP A 242 -12.30 8.19 -4.00
C TRP A 242 -10.96 8.81 -3.58
N ASP A 243 -10.92 10.12 -3.35
CA ASP A 243 -9.69 10.84 -2.96
C ASP A 243 -9.51 10.81 -1.42
N LEU A 244 -9.59 9.61 -0.83
CA LEU A 244 -9.60 9.45 0.62
C LEU A 244 -8.20 9.16 1.17
N LEU A 245 -7.52 8.17 0.61
CA LEU A 245 -6.23 7.66 1.08
C LEU A 245 -5.14 7.82 0.01
N ASP A 246 -3.89 7.94 0.47
CA ASP A 246 -2.72 7.91 -0.41
C ASP A 246 -2.18 6.47 -0.61
N ASN A 247 -1.01 6.34 -1.26
CA ASN A 247 -0.41 5.03 -1.51
C ASN A 247 0.13 4.36 -0.24
N ASN A 248 0.75 5.15 0.63
CA ASN A 248 1.34 4.63 1.85
C ASN A 248 0.26 4.18 2.84
N ASP A 249 -0.83 4.93 2.93
CA ASP A 249 -1.99 4.62 3.76
C ASP A 249 -2.63 3.29 3.37
N VAL A 250 -2.84 3.06 2.07
CA VAL A 250 -3.44 1.82 1.56
C VAL A 250 -2.51 0.63 1.79
N ASN A 251 -1.21 0.77 1.48
CA ASN A 251 -0.24 -0.29 1.71
C ASN A 251 -0.16 -0.66 3.21
N PHE A 252 -0.17 0.35 4.08
CA PHE A 252 -0.18 0.14 5.52
C PHE A 252 -1.47 -0.57 5.99
N LEU A 253 -2.63 -0.10 5.52
CA LEU A 253 -3.92 -0.69 5.85
C LEU A 253 -4.01 -2.14 5.38
N MET A 254 -3.59 -2.42 4.14
CA MET A 254 -3.51 -3.78 3.59
C MET A 254 -2.62 -4.65 4.47
N ALA A 255 -1.38 -4.24 4.74
CA ALA A 255 -0.44 -5.01 5.54
C ALA A 255 -0.97 -5.30 6.96
N ALA A 256 -1.65 -4.32 7.58
CA ALA A 256 -2.29 -4.48 8.88
C ALA A 256 -3.45 -5.50 8.84
N ILE A 257 -4.35 -5.38 7.88
CA ILE A 257 -5.48 -6.30 7.70
C ILE A 257 -4.98 -7.72 7.44
N MET A 258 -4.01 -7.88 6.53
CA MET A 258 -3.46 -9.19 6.20
C MET A 258 -2.76 -9.83 7.39
N SER A 259 -2.01 -9.05 8.18
CA SER A 259 -1.33 -9.55 9.36
C SER A 259 -2.31 -9.96 10.48
N VAL A 260 -3.24 -9.09 10.85
CA VAL A 260 -4.25 -9.37 11.89
C VAL A 260 -5.19 -10.49 11.46
N GLY A 261 -5.62 -10.48 10.20
CA GLY A 261 -6.46 -11.52 9.63
C GLY A 261 -5.78 -12.89 9.64
N ALA A 262 -4.48 -12.97 9.30
CA ALA A 262 -3.73 -14.23 9.39
C ALA A 262 -3.69 -14.77 10.81
N MET A 263 -3.44 -13.90 11.79
CA MET A 263 -3.46 -14.27 13.21
C MET A 263 -4.84 -14.73 13.66
N GLY A 264 -5.92 -14.07 13.21
CA GLY A 264 -7.29 -14.46 13.50
C GLY A 264 -7.66 -15.82 12.90
N VAL A 265 -7.29 -16.07 11.64
CA VAL A 265 -7.51 -17.37 10.98
C VAL A 265 -6.70 -18.47 11.67
N ALA A 266 -5.45 -18.21 12.02
CA ALA A 266 -4.61 -19.15 12.75
C ALA A 266 -5.14 -19.44 14.17
N SER A 267 -5.58 -18.40 14.87
CA SER A 267 -6.24 -18.50 16.19
C SER A 267 -7.47 -19.40 16.12
N TRP A 268 -8.34 -19.17 15.14
CA TRP A 268 -9.52 -20.01 14.91
C TRP A 268 -9.16 -21.44 14.52
N TYR A 269 -8.22 -21.62 13.60
CA TYR A 269 -7.85 -22.94 13.07
C TYR A 269 -7.16 -23.83 14.12
N TRP A 270 -6.30 -23.25 14.98
CA TRP A 270 -5.60 -23.98 16.02
C TRP A 270 -6.28 -23.92 17.40
N GLY A 271 -7.37 -23.16 17.54
CA GLY A 271 -8.04 -22.97 18.83
C GLY A 271 -7.19 -22.21 19.86
N VAL A 272 -6.20 -21.42 19.40
CA VAL A 272 -5.32 -20.63 20.27
C VAL A 272 -5.98 -19.30 20.56
N PRO A 273 -6.21 -18.91 21.83
CA PRO A 273 -6.88 -17.65 22.15
C PRO A 273 -6.04 -16.46 21.71
N ALA A 274 -6.65 -15.43 21.12
CA ALA A 274 -5.94 -14.23 20.67
C ALA A 274 -5.20 -13.50 21.82
N GLU A 275 -5.66 -13.67 23.06
CA GLU A 275 -5.00 -13.19 24.28
C GLU A 275 -3.58 -13.76 24.49
N SER A 276 -3.26 -14.90 23.85
CA SER A 276 -1.92 -15.48 23.88
C SER A 276 -0.87 -14.61 23.20
N ILE A 277 -1.28 -13.62 22.41
CA ILE A 277 -0.39 -12.61 21.82
C ILE A 277 0.19 -11.70 22.92
N LEU A 278 -0.57 -11.46 23.98
CA LEU A 278 -0.20 -10.58 25.09
C LEU A 278 0.37 -11.34 26.29
N SER A 279 0.17 -12.66 26.32
CA SER A 279 0.65 -13.53 27.40
C SER A 279 1.95 -14.21 26.97
N PRO A 280 3.10 -13.90 27.61
CA PRO A 280 4.36 -14.53 27.29
C PRO A 280 4.33 -16.04 27.54
#